data_AF-A0A5Q4ZUG1-F1
#
_entry.id   AF-A0A5Q4ZUG1-F1
#
_cell.length_a   1.000
_cell.length_b   1.000
_cell.length_c   1.000
_cell.angle_alpha   90.00
_cell.angle_beta   90.00
_cell.angle_gamma   90.00
#
_symmetry.space_group_name_H-M   'P 1'
#
loop_
_entity.id
_entity.type
_entity.pdbx_description
1 polymer ?
#
loop_
_entity_poly.entity_id
_entity_poly.type
_entity_poly.pdbx_seq_one_letter_code
_entity_poly.pdbx_strand_id
1 'polypeptide(L)'
;MEEQSQIYLNKYLSSLSETERKKYQSFGSDYFCADERNANLCAELIRIGQKTATCSLNIWYESGEEPMPTVGHLQVVVDWNGKPICIIEIDSVETCKYNEVTAEFAHAEGEGDRSLKWWRKAHWRFFAAECSELNIESSEDMVLVLERFHVVYQ
;
A
#
# COMPACT_ATOMS: atom_id res chain seq x y z
N MET A 1 2.69 -2.77 15.87
CA MET A 1 3.42 -3.76 15.05
C MET A 1 3.56 -5.05 15.84
N GLU A 2 3.32 -6.20 15.20
CA GLU A 2 3.49 -7.51 15.84
C GLU A 2 4.97 -7.89 16.04
N GLU A 3 5.23 -8.87 16.92
CA GLU A 3 6.59 -9.26 17.31
C GLU A 3 7.45 -9.70 16.11
N GLN A 4 6.92 -10.53 15.21
CA GLN A 4 7.66 -11.02 14.06
C GLN A 4 8.06 -9.89 13.10
N SER A 5 7.14 -8.97 12.81
CA SER A 5 7.42 -7.79 12.00
C SER A 5 8.42 -6.85 12.67
N GLN A 6 8.34 -6.67 13.99
CA GLN A 6 9.30 -5.85 14.73
C GLN A 6 10.72 -6.45 14.66
N ILE A 7 10.85 -7.77 14.80
CA ILE A 7 12.13 -8.48 14.65
C ILE A 7 12.67 -8.30 13.22
N TYR A 8 11.81 -8.44 12.21
CA TYR A 8 12.20 -8.31 10.81
C TYR A 8 12.63 -6.88 10.45
N LEU A 9 11.88 -5.87 10.89
CA LEU A 9 12.26 -4.46 10.77
C LEU A 9 13.60 -4.17 11.47
N ASN A 10 13.80 -4.69 12.68
CA ASN A 10 15.05 -4.50 13.40
C ASN A 10 16.25 -5.09 12.66
N LYS A 11 16.10 -6.22 11.95
CA LYS A 11 17.16 -6.78 11.10
C LYS A 11 17.55 -5.80 10.00
N TYR A 12 16.58 -5.24 9.28
CA TYR A 12 16.85 -4.20 8.28
C TYR A 12 17.53 -2.97 8.89
N LEU A 13 16.97 -2.39 9.95
CA LEU A 13 17.54 -1.19 10.58
C LEU A 13 18.95 -1.45 11.13
N SER A 14 19.23 -2.66 11.61
CA SER A 14 20.56 -3.07 12.08
C SER A 14 21.59 -3.16 10.95
N SER A 15 21.15 -3.40 9.71
CA SER A 15 22.01 -3.49 8.53
C SER A 15 22.44 -2.13 7.98
N LEU A 16 21.71 -1.08 8.36
CA LEU A 16 21.96 0.31 7.94
C LEU A 16 22.98 1.01 8.85
N SER A 17 23.67 2.01 8.27
CA SER A 17 24.48 2.95 9.05
C SER A 17 23.61 3.82 9.98
N GLU A 18 24.23 4.42 11.01
CA GLU A 18 23.52 5.31 11.93
C GLU A 18 22.86 6.50 11.20
N THR A 19 23.53 7.05 10.18
CA THR A 19 23.01 8.17 9.39
C THR A 19 21.81 7.78 8.54
N GLU A 20 21.82 6.59 7.93
CA GLU A 20 20.67 6.09 7.17
C GLU A 20 19.49 5.77 8.09
N ARG A 21 19.75 5.09 9.22
CA ARG A 21 18.72 4.74 10.19
C ARG A 21 17.97 5.95 10.74
N LYS A 22 18.67 7.07 10.99
CA LYS A 22 18.07 8.31 11.52
C LYS A 22 17.08 8.98 10.55
N LYS A 23 17.08 8.61 9.28
CA LYS A 23 16.10 9.12 8.30
C LYS A 23 14.69 8.57 8.56
N TYR A 24 14.60 7.35 9.10
CA TYR A 24 13.33 6.67 9.31
C TYR A 24 12.75 6.98 10.68
N GLN A 25 11.52 7.50 10.69
CA GLN A 25 10.79 7.90 11.90
C GLN A 25 9.36 7.35 11.94
N SER A 26 8.91 6.73 10.86
CA SER A 26 7.55 6.23 10.67
C SER A 26 7.62 4.78 10.23
N PHE A 27 6.91 3.90 10.94
CA PHE A 27 7.00 2.45 10.74
C PHE A 27 5.62 1.79 10.88
N GLY A 28 5.33 0.85 10.00
CA GLY A 28 4.07 0.11 9.95
C GLY A 28 4.30 -1.35 9.59
N SER A 29 3.28 -2.17 9.76
CA SER A 29 3.25 -3.55 9.28
C SER A 29 1.83 -3.89 8.93
N ASP A 30 1.60 -4.31 7.70
CA ASP A 30 0.28 -4.75 7.27
C ASP A 30 0.38 -5.59 5.99
N TYR A 31 -0.67 -6.38 5.74
CA TYR A 31 -0.89 -7.00 4.44
C TYR A 31 -1.61 -6.02 3.51
N PHE A 32 -1.52 -6.28 2.21
CA PHE A 32 -2.33 -5.58 1.22
C PHE A 32 -3.59 -6.38 0.94
N CYS A 33 -4.62 -5.74 0.37
CA CYS A 33 -5.80 -6.43 -0.16
C CYS A 33 -6.69 -7.04 0.98
N ALA A 34 -7.97 -7.33 0.72
CA ALA A 34 -8.94 -7.67 1.78
C ALA A 34 -9.32 -9.16 1.87
N ASP A 35 -8.57 -10.03 1.19
CA ASP A 35 -8.75 -11.49 1.26
C ASP A 35 -7.42 -12.23 1.16
N GLU A 36 -7.36 -13.43 1.73
CA GLU A 36 -6.13 -14.23 1.84
C GLU A 36 -5.40 -14.42 0.53
N ARG A 37 -6.14 -14.71 -0.55
CA ARG A 37 -5.54 -14.99 -1.85
C ARG A 37 -4.86 -13.73 -2.38
N ASN A 38 -5.57 -12.61 -2.37
CA ASN A 38 -5.02 -11.36 -2.88
C ASN A 38 -3.92 -10.83 -1.96
N ALA A 39 -4.05 -10.92 -0.63
CA ALA A 39 -3.00 -10.49 0.29
C ALA A 39 -1.66 -11.21 0.03
N ASN A 40 -1.70 -12.53 -0.08
CA ASN A 40 -0.50 -13.32 -0.35
C ASN A 40 0.08 -13.02 -1.74
N LEU A 41 -0.78 -12.80 -2.75
CA LEU A 41 -0.36 -12.44 -4.09
C LEU A 41 0.26 -11.02 -4.12
N CYS A 42 -0.40 -10.05 -3.52
CA CYS A 42 0.02 -8.65 -3.42
C CYS A 42 1.41 -8.58 -2.75
N ALA A 43 1.62 -9.30 -1.64
CA ALA A 43 2.92 -9.36 -0.97
C ALA A 43 4.05 -9.92 -1.85
N GLU A 44 3.79 -11.00 -2.61
CA GLU A 44 4.78 -11.57 -3.53
C GLU A 44 5.07 -10.64 -4.72
N LEU A 45 4.04 -9.99 -5.28
CA LEU A 45 4.20 -9.02 -6.36
C LEU A 45 5.04 -7.82 -5.94
N ILE A 46 4.89 -7.36 -4.70
CA ILE A 46 5.73 -6.31 -4.13
C ILE A 46 7.16 -6.81 -3.98
N ARG A 47 7.36 -8.00 -3.38
CA ARG A 47 8.69 -8.59 -3.15
C ARG A 47 9.51 -8.72 -4.44
N ILE A 48 8.88 -9.11 -5.55
CA ILE A 48 9.57 -9.24 -6.85
C ILE A 48 9.69 -7.91 -7.62
N GLY A 49 9.21 -6.80 -7.06
CA GLY A 49 9.26 -5.46 -7.67
C GLY A 49 8.26 -5.24 -8.81
N GLN A 50 7.21 -6.06 -8.90
CA GLN A 50 6.15 -5.89 -9.90
C GLN A 50 5.07 -4.91 -9.44
N LYS A 51 4.67 -4.96 -8.17
CA LYS A 51 3.77 -3.97 -7.55
C LYS A 51 4.61 -2.94 -6.80
N THR A 52 4.54 -1.69 -7.24
CA THR A 52 5.31 -0.55 -6.71
C THR A 52 4.43 0.66 -6.41
N ALA A 53 3.11 0.46 -6.42
CA ALA A 53 2.12 1.47 -6.09
C ALA A 53 0.89 0.83 -5.44
N THR A 54 0.17 1.64 -4.66
CA THR A 54 -1.12 1.30 -4.04
C THR A 54 -1.98 2.55 -3.96
N CYS A 55 -3.29 2.38 -3.76
CA CYS A 55 -4.19 3.48 -3.48
C CYS A 55 -5.27 3.14 -2.45
N SER A 56 -5.82 4.18 -1.83
CA SER A 56 -6.88 4.11 -0.82
C SER A 56 -7.85 5.28 -1.00
N LEU A 57 -9.05 5.21 -0.41
CA LEU A 57 -9.98 6.34 -0.42
C LEU A 57 -9.46 7.47 0.48
N ASN A 58 -9.45 8.71 -0.03
CA ASN A 58 -9.05 9.89 0.74
C ASN A 58 -9.91 10.11 2.00
N ILE A 59 -11.18 9.66 1.97
CA ILE A 59 -12.11 9.84 3.07
C ILE A 59 -11.66 9.17 4.37
N TRP A 60 -10.88 8.10 4.29
CA TRP A 60 -10.32 7.43 5.48
C TRP A 60 -9.45 8.38 6.32
N TYR A 61 -8.81 9.35 5.68
CA TYR A 61 -7.91 10.30 6.33
C TYR A 61 -8.59 11.63 6.71
N GLU A 62 -9.74 11.95 6.12
CA GLU A 62 -10.42 13.24 6.32
C GLU A 62 -10.92 13.43 7.76
N SER A 63 -11.29 12.35 8.45
CA SER A 63 -11.70 12.38 9.85
C SER A 63 -10.52 12.66 10.80
N GLY A 64 -9.29 12.39 10.36
CA GLY A 64 -8.08 12.42 11.18
C GLY A 64 -7.93 11.21 12.11
N GLU A 65 -8.82 10.22 12.02
CA GLU A 65 -8.68 8.95 12.76
C GLU A 65 -7.55 8.10 12.19
N GLU A 66 -7.43 8.06 10.86
CA GLU A 66 -6.29 7.45 10.18
C GLU A 66 -5.28 8.51 9.73
N PRO A 67 -3.99 8.34 10.03
CA PRO A 67 -2.96 9.26 9.56
C PRO A 67 -2.74 9.08 8.06
N MET A 68 -2.54 10.20 7.35
CA MET A 68 -2.10 10.17 5.95
C MET A 68 -0.78 9.40 5.81
N PRO A 69 -0.59 8.63 4.71
CA PRO A 69 0.70 8.04 4.39
C PRO A 69 1.76 9.14 4.23
N THR A 70 3.00 8.81 4.56
CA THR A 70 4.12 9.78 4.58
C THR A 70 5.32 9.24 3.82
N VAL A 71 5.96 10.10 3.03
CA VAL A 71 7.21 9.78 2.34
C VAL A 71 8.28 9.37 3.37
N GLY A 72 8.99 8.29 3.08
CA GLY A 72 9.97 7.68 3.99
C GLY A 72 9.37 6.77 5.07
N HIS A 73 8.05 6.53 5.07
CA HIS A 73 7.45 5.50 5.91
C HIS A 73 7.96 4.12 5.50
N LEU A 74 8.37 3.32 6.48
CA LEU A 74 8.74 1.93 6.27
C LEU A 74 7.58 1.00 6.67
N GLN A 75 7.07 0.25 5.71
CA GLN A 75 6.07 -0.79 5.97
C GLN A 75 6.70 -2.16 5.83
N VAL A 76 6.59 -2.97 6.87
CA VAL A 76 6.80 -4.42 6.78
C VAL A 76 5.58 -5.01 6.08
N VAL A 77 5.77 -5.49 4.86
CA VAL A 77 4.73 -6.17 4.11
C VAL A 77 4.64 -7.60 4.62
N VAL A 78 3.47 -7.99 5.12
CA VAL A 78 3.20 -9.35 5.60
C VAL A 78 2.25 -10.09 4.66
N ASP A 79 2.28 -11.42 4.72
CA ASP A 79 1.24 -12.25 4.14
C ASP A 79 -0.04 -12.24 5.00
N TRP A 80 -1.09 -12.91 4.56
CA TRP A 80 -2.38 -12.98 5.29
C TRP A 80 -2.26 -13.53 6.72
N ASN A 81 -1.24 -14.35 6.99
CA ASN A 81 -1.00 -14.96 8.30
C ASN A 81 -0.05 -14.11 9.17
N GLY A 82 0.28 -12.89 8.75
CA GLY A 82 1.16 -11.98 9.47
C GLY A 82 2.65 -12.29 9.31
N LYS A 83 3.04 -13.20 8.40
CA LYS A 83 4.45 -13.52 8.18
C LYS A 83 5.12 -12.42 7.35
N PRO A 84 6.23 -11.82 7.81
CA PRO A 84 6.97 -10.82 7.03
C PRO A 84 7.51 -11.37 5.71
N ILE A 85 7.30 -10.61 4.62
CA ILE A 85 7.69 -10.97 3.25
C ILE A 85 8.79 -10.04 2.72
N CYS A 86 8.64 -8.72 2.92
CA CYS A 86 9.63 -7.70 2.57
C CYS A 86 9.37 -6.40 3.35
N ILE A 87 10.23 -5.40 3.18
CA ILE A 87 10.02 -4.04 3.68
C ILE A 87 10.02 -3.09 2.49
N ILE A 88 9.03 -2.19 2.44
CA ILE A 88 8.94 -1.11 1.46
C ILE A 88 9.15 0.26 2.11
N GLU A 89 9.63 1.21 1.32
CA GLU A 89 9.70 2.63 1.67
C GLU A 89 8.79 3.43 0.73
N ILE A 90 7.94 4.31 1.28
CA ILE A 90 7.09 5.20 0.49
C ILE A 90 7.93 6.32 -0.14
N ASP A 91 7.90 6.41 -1.47
CA ASP A 91 8.60 7.40 -2.28
C ASP A 91 7.79 8.68 -2.51
N SER A 92 6.48 8.53 -2.75
CA SER A 92 5.59 9.66 -3.06
C SER A 92 4.18 9.38 -2.57
N VAL A 93 3.51 10.45 -2.15
CA VAL A 93 2.08 10.46 -1.80
C VAL A 93 1.42 11.57 -2.59
N GLU A 94 0.43 11.22 -3.40
CA GLU A 94 -0.32 12.12 -4.27
C GLU A 94 -1.82 11.89 -4.09
N THR A 95 -2.65 12.75 -4.67
CA THR A 95 -4.11 12.51 -4.73
C THR A 95 -4.60 12.70 -6.15
N CYS A 96 -5.59 11.91 -6.55
CA CYS A 96 -6.30 12.09 -7.81
C CYS A 96 -7.73 11.57 -7.70
N LYS A 97 -8.60 11.90 -8.66
CA LYS A 97 -9.90 11.25 -8.75
C LYS A 97 -9.77 9.85 -9.32
N TYR A 98 -10.65 8.94 -8.90
CA TYR A 98 -10.70 7.58 -9.43
C TYR A 98 -10.77 7.53 -10.97
N ASN A 99 -11.57 8.39 -11.60
CA ASN A 99 -11.68 8.46 -13.07
C ASN A 99 -10.44 9.02 -13.78
N GLU A 100 -9.52 9.67 -13.05
CA GLU A 100 -8.28 10.27 -13.54
C GLU A 100 -7.06 9.35 -13.37
N VAL A 101 -7.22 8.19 -12.70
CA VAL A 101 -6.14 7.21 -12.56
C VAL A 101 -5.61 6.79 -13.94
N THR A 102 -4.31 6.93 -14.11
CA THR A 102 -3.63 6.69 -15.38
C THR A 102 -3.35 5.21 -15.61
N ALA A 103 -3.16 4.83 -16.88
CA ALA A 103 -2.73 3.47 -17.21
C ALA A 103 -1.32 3.15 -16.69
N GLU A 104 -0.47 4.16 -16.52
CA GLU A 104 0.86 4.00 -15.93
C GLU A 104 0.76 3.66 -14.44
N PHE A 105 -0.10 4.36 -13.68
CA PHE A 105 -0.32 4.04 -12.27
C PHE A 105 -0.94 2.65 -12.09
N ALA A 106 -1.97 2.32 -12.89
CA ALA A 106 -2.55 0.98 -12.89
C ALA A 106 -1.55 -0.12 -13.25
N HIS A 107 -0.55 0.19 -14.08
CA HIS A 107 0.53 -0.75 -14.38
C HIS A 107 1.48 -0.93 -13.20
N ALA A 108 1.81 0.16 -12.48
CA ALA A 108 2.65 0.15 -11.30
C ALA A 108 1.98 -0.56 -10.10
N GLU A 109 0.65 -0.56 -10.01
CA GLU A 109 -0.09 -1.39 -9.06
C GLU A 109 0.08 -2.90 -9.29
N GLY A 110 0.54 -3.31 -10.49
CA GLY A 110 1.15 -4.62 -10.71
C GLY A 110 0.22 -5.82 -10.73
N GLU A 111 -1.07 -5.66 -10.39
CA GLU A 111 -2.03 -6.76 -10.27
C GLU A 111 -2.68 -7.16 -11.61
N GLY A 112 -3.26 -8.36 -11.63
CA GLY A 112 -3.99 -8.88 -12.79
C GLY A 112 -3.15 -8.91 -14.07
N ASP A 113 -3.69 -8.33 -15.15
CA ASP A 113 -2.98 -8.17 -16.44
C ASP A 113 -2.25 -6.82 -16.55
N ARG A 114 -2.17 -6.05 -15.45
CA ARG A 114 -1.56 -4.71 -15.36
C ARG A 114 -2.18 -3.68 -16.31
N SER A 115 -3.43 -3.90 -16.72
CA SER A 115 -4.19 -2.95 -17.53
C SER A 115 -5.07 -2.05 -16.67
N LEU A 116 -5.26 -0.80 -17.12
CA LEU A 116 -6.23 0.12 -16.52
C LEU A 116 -7.65 -0.46 -16.48
N LYS A 117 -8.01 -1.29 -17.47
CA LYS A 117 -9.34 -1.92 -17.53
C LYS A 117 -9.53 -2.92 -16.39
N TRP A 118 -8.53 -3.75 -16.12
CA TRP A 118 -8.56 -4.68 -15.00
C TRP A 118 -8.57 -3.91 -13.68
N TRP A 119 -7.67 -2.92 -13.54
CA TRP A 119 -7.56 -2.07 -12.35
C TRP A 119 -8.90 -1.42 -12.01
N ARG A 120 -9.57 -0.78 -12.98
CA ARG A 120 -10.87 -0.13 -12.76
C ARG A 120 -11.91 -1.13 -12.24
N LYS A 121 -12.00 -2.31 -12.85
CA LYS A 121 -12.96 -3.34 -12.44
C LYS A 121 -12.70 -3.84 -11.02
N ALA A 122 -11.43 -4.07 -10.66
CA ALA A 122 -11.05 -4.54 -9.33
C ALA A 122 -11.31 -3.46 -8.27
N HIS A 123 -10.79 -2.26 -8.49
CA HIS A 123 -10.88 -1.15 -7.54
C HIS A 123 -12.30 -0.60 -7.40
N TRP A 124 -13.13 -0.59 -8.45
CA TRP A 124 -14.54 -0.22 -8.30
C TRP A 124 -15.27 -1.16 -7.32
N ARG A 125 -15.01 -2.47 -7.41
CA ARG A 125 -15.63 -3.44 -6.49
C ARG A 125 -15.16 -3.25 -5.06
N PHE A 126 -13.88 -2.97 -4.88
CA PHE A 126 -13.27 -2.75 -3.57
C PHE A 126 -13.80 -1.46 -2.93
N PHE A 127 -13.62 -0.32 -3.60
CA PHE A 127 -14.06 0.99 -3.10
C PHE A 127 -15.58 1.10 -2.95
N ALA A 128 -16.38 0.48 -3.82
CA ALA A 128 -17.82 0.47 -3.62
C ALA A 128 -18.24 -0.31 -2.36
N ALA A 129 -17.49 -1.33 -1.96
CA ALA A 129 -17.72 -2.03 -0.70
C ALA A 129 -17.35 -1.14 0.50
N GLU A 130 -16.19 -0.49 0.48
CA GLU A 130 -15.78 0.46 1.53
C GLU A 130 -16.79 1.63 1.65
N CYS A 131 -17.20 2.23 0.53
CA CYS A 131 -18.23 3.26 0.54
C CYS A 131 -19.55 2.78 1.16
N SER A 132 -19.95 1.53 0.88
CA SER A 132 -21.15 0.95 1.48
C SER A 132 -21.01 0.77 2.99
N GLU A 133 -19.84 0.40 3.49
CA GLU A 133 -19.56 0.28 4.94
C GLU A 133 -19.57 1.64 5.63
N LEU A 134 -19.09 2.68 4.94
CA LEU A 134 -19.10 4.06 5.39
C LEU A 134 -20.47 4.76 5.22
N ASN A 135 -21.47 4.09 4.66
CA ASN A 135 -22.78 4.65 4.32
C ASN A 135 -22.70 5.90 3.40
N ILE A 136 -21.78 5.88 2.43
CA ILE A 136 -21.61 6.91 1.40
C ILE A 136 -21.84 6.33 0.00
N GLU A 137 -22.15 7.18 -0.97
CA GLU A 137 -22.31 6.75 -2.37
C GLU A 137 -20.95 6.63 -3.06
N SER A 138 -20.68 5.48 -3.68
CA SER A 138 -19.51 5.31 -4.53
C SER A 138 -19.64 6.12 -5.82
N SER A 139 -18.64 6.91 -6.17
CA SER A 139 -18.63 7.76 -7.36
C SER A 139 -17.31 7.67 -8.10
N GLU A 140 -17.34 7.84 -9.43
CA GLU A 140 -16.12 7.95 -10.25
C GLU A 140 -15.28 9.20 -9.92
N ASP A 141 -15.87 10.19 -9.25
CA ASP A 141 -15.20 11.42 -8.78
C ASP A 141 -14.58 11.28 -7.36
N MET A 142 -14.68 10.10 -6.72
CA MET A 142 -14.06 9.89 -5.41
C MET A 142 -12.54 10.12 -5.47
N VAL A 143 -12.02 10.78 -4.45
CA VAL A 143 -10.59 11.11 -4.36
C VAL A 143 -9.85 9.92 -3.75
N LEU A 144 -8.80 9.51 -4.43
CA LEU A 144 -7.87 8.48 -3.97
C LEU A 144 -6.59 9.13 -3.49
N VAL A 145 -6.01 8.55 -2.44
CA VAL A 145 -4.60 8.77 -2.09
C VAL A 145 -3.79 7.72 -2.84
N LEU A 146 -2.78 8.20 -3.58
CA LEU A 146 -1.89 7.37 -4.39
C LEU A 146 -0.53 7.31 -3.72
N GLU A 147 -0.03 6.11 -3.50
CA GLU A 147 1.29 5.87 -2.93
C GLU A 147 2.17 5.15 -3.94
N ARG A 148 3.42 5.59 -4.06
CA ARG A 148 4.48 4.83 -4.75
C ARG A 148 5.53 4.44 -3.74
N PHE A 149 6.11 3.28 -3.94
CA PHE A 149 7.09 2.72 -3.03
C PHE A 149 8.04 1.76 -3.74
N HIS A 150 9.15 1.45 -3.07
CA HIS A 150 10.10 0.44 -3.50
C HIS A 150 10.50 -0.48 -2.35
N VAL A 151 10.94 -1.69 -2.68
CA VAL A 151 11.46 -2.66 -1.71
C VAL A 151 12.86 -2.24 -1.27
N VAL A 152 13.08 -2.20 0.05
CA VAL A 152 14.37 -1.90 0.68
C VAL A 152 14.99 -3.10 1.38
N TYR A 153 14.20 -4.14 1.69
CA TYR A 153 14.68 -5.36 2.37
C TYR A 153 13.80 -6.57 2.06
N GLN A 154 14.39 -7.78 1.96
CA GLN A 154 13.70 -9.05 1.79
C GLN A 154 14.50 -10.23 2.38
#